data_AF-A0A542M0V8-F1
#
_entry.id   AF-A0A542M0V8-F1
#
_cell.length_a   1.000
_cell.length_b   1.000
_cell.length_c   1.000
_cell.angle_alpha   90.00
_cell.angle_beta   90.00
_cell.angle_gamma   90.00
#
_symmetry.space_group_name_H-M   'P 1'
#
loop_
_entity.id
_entity.type
_entity.pdbx_description
1 polymer ?
#
loop_
_entity_poly.entity_id
_entity_poly.type
_entity_poly.pdbx_seq_one_letter_code
_entity_poly.pdbx_strand_id
1 'polypeptide(L)'
;MAINANQIFEQVKGAIAALEKLPAKEREVKPSSTFARNYNNLLALAKEAMPEVDERRWPPTVEEMVCDARYTEIHAFLEQLRVILQEGYDYGL
;
A
#
# COMPACT_ATOMS: atom_id res chain seq x y z
N MET A 1 -10.57 -9.76 15.58
CA MET A 1 -11.38 -8.67 14.97
C MET A 1 -11.27 -8.86 13.48
N ALA A 2 -12.38 -8.88 12.74
CA ALA A 2 -12.31 -8.93 11.28
C ALA A 2 -11.66 -7.62 10.81
N ILE A 3 -10.52 -7.73 10.13
CA ILE A 3 -9.86 -6.60 9.52
C ILE A 3 -10.78 -6.14 8.38
N ASN A 4 -11.29 -4.91 8.46
CA ASN A 4 -12.26 -4.42 7.50
C ASN A 4 -11.52 -3.81 6.29
N ALA A 5 -11.75 -4.37 5.09
CA ALA A 5 -11.15 -3.90 3.84
C ALA A 5 -11.37 -2.39 3.63
N ASN A 6 -12.51 -1.84 4.06
CA ASN A 6 -12.83 -0.41 3.97
C ASN A 6 -11.90 0.45 4.83
N GLN A 7 -11.50 -0.04 6.01
CA GLN A 7 -10.57 0.67 6.88
C GLN A 7 -9.15 0.68 6.29
N ILE A 8 -8.75 -0.39 5.60
CA ILE A 8 -7.45 -0.44 4.91
C ILE A 8 -7.49 0.46 3.67
N PHE A 9 -8.59 0.44 2.91
CA PHE A 9 -8.77 1.29 1.74
C PHE A 9 -8.61 2.79 2.08
N GLU A 10 -9.23 3.27 3.15
CA GLU A 10 -9.08 4.66 3.59
C GLU A 10 -7.65 4.96 4.08
N GLN A 11 -6.97 4.02 4.73
CA GLN A 11 -5.55 4.17 5.10
C GLN A 11 -4.64 4.27 3.87
N VAL A 12 -4.87 3.43 2.86
CA VAL A 12 -4.13 3.45 1.59
C VAL A 12 -4.37 4.77 0.86
N LYS A 13 -5.62 5.26 0.78
CA LYS A 13 -5.92 6.59 0.22
C LYS A 13 -5.22 7.72 0.97
N GLY A 14 -5.20 7.67 2.30
CA GLY A 14 -4.49 8.64 3.11
C GLY A 14 -2.98 8.64 2.84
N ALA A 15 -2.38 7.46 2.69
CA ALA A 15 -0.97 7.30 2.36
C ALA A 15 -0.62 7.86 0.96
N ILE A 16 -1.45 7.57 -0.05
CA ILE A 16 -1.31 8.12 -1.41
C ILE A 16 -1.37 9.64 -1.36
N ALA A 17 -2.41 10.21 -0.73
CA ALA A 17 -2.58 11.66 -0.64
C ALA A 17 -1.43 12.35 0.12
N ALA A 18 -0.78 11.65 1.07
CA ALA A 18 0.41 12.16 1.74
C ALA A 18 1.62 12.18 0.80
N LEU A 19 1.83 11.13 0.00
CA LEU A 19 2.91 11.08 -0.99
C LEU A 19 2.71 12.09 -2.13
N GLU A 20 1.47 12.33 -2.55
CA GLU A 20 1.14 13.35 -3.57
C GLU A 20 1.38 14.79 -3.09
N LYS A 21 1.52 15.02 -1.78
CA LYS A 21 1.92 16.33 -1.24
C LYS A 21 3.43 16.53 -1.23
N LEU A 22 4.22 15.47 -1.39
CA LEU A 22 5.67 15.59 -1.46
C LEU A 22 6.09 16.29 -2.76
N PRO A 23 7.07 17.20 -2.73
CA PRO A 23 7.68 17.77 -3.93
C PRO A 23 8.27 16.68 -4.81
N ALA A 24 8.26 16.87 -6.14
CA ALA A 24 8.74 15.86 -7.09
C ALA A 24 10.18 15.38 -6.79
N LYS A 25 11.05 16.29 -6.35
CA LYS A 25 12.44 15.97 -5.95
C LYS A 25 12.53 15.05 -4.73
N GLU A 26 11.58 15.13 -3.80
CA GLU A 26 11.56 14.26 -2.62
C GLU A 26 11.00 12.87 -2.95
N ARG A 27 10.16 12.74 -3.98
CA ARG A 27 9.60 11.45 -4.40
C ARG A 27 10.63 10.49 -5.00
N GLU A 28 11.76 11.02 -5.48
CA GLU A 28 12.86 10.21 -6.01
C GLU A 28 13.77 9.65 -4.92
N VAL A 29 13.58 10.08 -3.66
CA VAL A 29 14.36 9.63 -2.52
C VAL A 29 13.82 8.29 -2.01
N LYS A 30 14.74 7.47 -1.48
CA LYS A 30 14.38 6.24 -0.76
C LYS A 30 13.84 6.60 0.63
N PRO A 31 12.67 6.08 1.02
CA PRO A 31 12.07 6.42 2.30
C PRO A 31 12.80 5.71 3.45
N SER A 32 12.42 6.03 4.68
CA SER A 32 12.97 5.38 5.86
C SER A 32 12.54 3.91 5.97
N SER A 33 13.31 3.11 6.72
CA SER A 33 12.96 1.73 7.08
C SER A 33 11.59 1.62 7.77
N THR A 34 11.22 2.63 8.56
CA THR A 34 9.88 2.71 9.17
C THR A 34 8.78 2.81 8.13
N PHE A 35 8.99 3.59 7.07
CA PHE A 35 8.02 3.72 5.98
C PHE A 35 7.86 2.41 5.21
N ALA A 36 8.98 1.74 4.91
CA ALA A 36 9.02 0.42 4.29
C ALA A 36 8.19 -0.60 5.09
N ARG A 37 8.42 -0.68 6.41
CA ARG A 37 7.65 -1.54 7.32
C ARG A 37 6.16 -1.21 7.32
N ASN A 38 5.81 0.07 7.37
CA ASN A 38 4.41 0.50 7.36
C ASN A 38 3.70 0.09 6.07
N TYR A 39 4.36 0.21 4.92
CA TYR A 39 3.84 -0.29 3.65
C TYR A 39 3.66 -1.82 3.67
N ASN A 40 4.67 -2.58 4.11
CA ASN A 40 4.59 -4.04 4.18
C ASN A 40 3.46 -4.50 5.12
N ASN A 41 3.24 -3.79 6.23
CA ASN A 41 2.12 -4.04 7.13
C ASN A 41 0.77 -3.78 6.44
N LEU A 42 0.63 -2.68 5.69
CA LEU A 42 -0.60 -2.40 4.94
C LEU A 42 -0.86 -3.47 3.88
N LEU A 43 0.18 -3.94 3.18
CA LEU A 43 0.09 -5.03 2.22
C LEU A 43 -0.36 -6.34 2.89
N ALA A 44 0.22 -6.70 4.04
CA ALA A 44 -0.19 -7.88 4.79
C ALA A 44 -1.66 -7.82 5.23
N LEU A 45 -2.08 -6.67 5.79
CA LEU A 45 -3.47 -6.45 6.19
C LEU A 45 -4.43 -6.51 5.00
N ALA A 46 -4.05 -5.94 3.84
CA ALA A 46 -4.85 -6.00 2.62
C ALA A 46 -5.04 -7.44 2.12
N LYS A 47 -3.97 -8.26 2.15
CA LYS A 47 -4.03 -9.68 1.80
C LYS A 47 -4.93 -10.47 2.77
N GLU A 48 -4.87 -10.16 4.06
CA GLU A 48 -5.73 -10.80 5.08
C GLU A 48 -7.20 -10.42 4.91
N ALA A 49 -7.48 -9.18 4.50
CA ALA A 49 -8.84 -8.70 4.29
C ALA A 49 -9.47 -9.18 2.97
N MET A 50 -8.65 -9.55 1.98
CA MET A 50 -9.10 -10.02 0.66
C MET A 50 -8.39 -11.33 0.26
N PRO A 51 -8.61 -12.43 1.00
CA PRO A 51 -7.91 -13.70 0.77
C PRO A 51 -8.25 -14.37 -0.58
N GLU A 52 -9.36 -13.99 -1.21
CA GLU A 52 -9.81 -14.51 -2.50
C GLU A 52 -9.09 -13.91 -3.72
N VAL A 53 -8.32 -12.82 -3.53
CA VAL A 53 -7.57 -12.18 -4.62
C VAL A 53 -6.34 -13.01 -4.99
N ASP A 54 -6.16 -13.27 -6.29
CA ASP A 54 -4.99 -13.97 -6.83
C ASP A 54 -3.68 -13.35 -6.34
N GLU A 55 -2.78 -14.19 -5.81
CA GLU A 55 -1.51 -13.78 -5.22
C GLU A 55 -0.66 -12.91 -6.17
N ARG A 56 -0.75 -13.15 -7.49
CA ARG A 56 0.01 -12.44 -8.52
C ARG A 56 -0.45 -10.99 -8.72
N ARG A 57 -1.63 -10.63 -8.23
CA ARG A 57 -2.16 -9.26 -8.31
C ARG A 57 -1.58 -8.36 -7.25
N TRP A 58 -1.02 -8.89 -6.18
CA TRP A 58 -0.45 -8.09 -5.11
C TRP A 58 0.91 -7.51 -5.51
N PRO A 59 1.20 -6.25 -5.17
CA PRO A 59 2.54 -5.72 -5.36
C PRO A 59 3.54 -6.41 -4.43
N PRO A 60 4.84 -6.30 -4.73
CA PRO A 60 5.88 -6.91 -3.91
C PRO A 60 5.99 -6.22 -2.55
N THR A 61 6.52 -6.95 -1.57
CA THR A 61 7.07 -6.36 -0.35
C THR A 61 8.34 -5.58 -0.67
N VAL A 62 8.63 -4.53 0.09
CA VAL A 62 9.89 -3.78 -0.02
C VAL A 62 10.85 -4.18 1.09
N GLU A 63 12.15 -4.09 0.85
CA GLU A 63 13.13 -4.49 1.85
C GLU A 63 13.24 -3.46 2.99
N GLU A 64 12.91 -3.85 4.23
CA GLU A 64 12.81 -2.90 5.34
C GLU A 64 14.13 -2.25 5.74
N MET A 65 15.25 -2.99 5.69
CA MET A 65 16.53 -2.49 6.22
C MET A 65 17.10 -1.32 5.41
N VAL A 66 16.91 -1.35 4.09
CA VAL A 66 17.51 -0.37 3.17
C VAL A 66 16.47 0.44 2.39
N CYS A 67 15.19 0.04 2.41
CA CYS A 67 14.16 0.43 1.45
C CYS A 67 14.71 0.51 0.02
N ASP A 68 14.66 -0.63 -0.66
CA ASP A 68 15.11 -0.74 -2.04
C ASP A 68 14.27 0.11 -3.00
N ALA A 69 12.98 0.32 -2.69
CA ALA A 69 12.03 1.13 -3.44
C ALA A 69 12.09 2.64 -3.09
N ARG A 70 11.87 3.50 -4.08
CA ARG A 70 11.68 4.95 -3.94
C ARG A 70 10.23 5.27 -3.58
N TYR A 71 9.97 6.49 -3.08
CA TYR A 71 8.61 6.95 -2.84
C TYR A 71 7.70 6.87 -4.09
N THR A 72 8.23 7.10 -5.30
CA THR A 72 7.47 6.91 -6.56
C THR A 72 7.03 5.47 -6.79
N GLU A 73 7.89 4.50 -6.47
CA GLU A 73 7.59 3.07 -6.64
C GLU A 73 6.56 2.63 -5.61
N ILE A 74 6.73 3.06 -4.35
CA ILE A 74 5.75 2.75 -3.29
C ILE A 74 4.41 3.44 -3.56
N HIS A 75 4.39 4.63 -4.15
CA HIS A 75 3.15 5.25 -4.60
C HIS A 75 2.43 4.37 -5.63
N ALA A 76 3.14 3.85 -6.63
CA ALA A 76 2.55 2.94 -7.60
C ALA A 76 2.02 1.65 -6.95
N PHE A 77 2.74 1.10 -5.97
CA PHE A 77 2.28 -0.05 -5.21
C PHE A 77 1.03 0.25 -4.38
N LEU A 78 0.97 1.42 -3.72
CA LEU A 78 -0.21 1.84 -2.96
C LEU A 78 -1.43 2.05 -3.87
N GLU A 79 -1.25 2.61 -5.08
CA GLU A 79 -2.33 2.68 -6.07
C GLU A 79 -2.82 1.29 -6.48
N GLN A 80 -1.91 0.33 -6.66
CA GLN A 80 -2.26 -1.06 -6.93
C GLN A 80 -3.06 -1.69 -5.77
N LEU A 81 -2.65 -1.47 -4.51
CA LEU A 81 -3.46 -1.86 -3.34
C LEU A 81 -4.84 -1.21 -3.37
N ARG A 82 -4.91 0.09 -3.67
CA ARG A 82 -6.16 0.84 -3.70
C ARG A 82 -7.15 0.24 -4.70
N VAL A 83 -6.68 -0.10 -5.90
CA VAL A 83 -7.52 -0.71 -6.94
C VAL A 83 -8.05 -2.07 -6.51
N ILE A 84 -7.20 -2.93 -5.91
CA ILE A 84 -7.62 -4.25 -5.42
C ILE A 84 -8.66 -4.10 -4.30
N LEU A 85 -8.38 -3.25 -3.31
CA LEU A 85 -9.27 -3.00 -2.18
C LEU A 85 -10.58 -2.33 -2.60
N GLN A 86 -10.57 -1.54 -3.68
CA GLN A 86 -11.77 -0.94 -4.24
C GLN A 86 -12.73 -2.01 -4.78
N GLU A 87 -12.22 -3.10 -5.36
CA GLU A 87 -13.07 -4.22 -5.77
C GLU A 87 -13.78 -4.83 -4.55
N GLY A 88 -13.07 -5.05 -3.44
CA GLY A 88 -13.69 -5.50 -2.19
C GLY A 88 -14.74 -4.51 -1.65
N TYR A 89 -14.44 -3.20 -1.72
CA TYR A 89 -15.33 -2.12 -1.27
C TYR A 89 -16.64 -2.06 -2.09
N ASP A 90 -16.53 -2.11 -3.42
CA ASP A 90 -17.68 -1.97 -4.34
C ASP A 90 -18.58 -3.23 -4.31
N TYR A 91 -18.03 -4.40 -3.99
CA TYR A 91 -18.77 -5.66 -3.90
C TYR A 91 -19.18 -6.05 -2.48
N GLY A 92 -18.82 -5.28 -1.46
CA GLY A 92 -19.25 -5.48 -0.06
C GLY A 92 -18.72 -6.77 0.59
N LEU A 93 -17.51 -7.19 0.20
CA LEU A 93 -16.80 -8.35 0.77
C LEU A 93 -16.21 -8.03 2.15
#